data_AF-A0AAW7YZ96-F1
#
_entry.id   AF-A0AAW7YZ96-F1
#
_cell.length_a   1.000
_cell.length_b   1.000
_cell.length_c   1.000
_cell.angle_alpha   90.00
_cell.angle_beta   90.00
_cell.angle_gamma   90.00
#
_symmetry.space_group_name_H-M   'P 1'
#
loop_
_entity.id
_entity.type
_entity.pdbx_description
1 polymer ?
#
loop_
_entity_poly.entity_id
_entity_poly.type
_entity_poly.pdbx_seq_one_letter_code
_entity_poly.pdbx_strand_id
1 'polypeptide(L)' 'IQSIEDIFAEDIAAHDVAAIVLEPVQGEGGFNVAPAEFLTRLRALCDLHGILLIADEVQSGFARTGKLFAMNYYETKA' A
#
# COMPACT_ATOMS: atom_id res chain seq x y z
N ILE A 1 -1.92 4.81 -9.48
CA ILE A 1 -2.97 3.77 -9.44
C ILE A 1 -3.25 3.21 -10.82
N GLN A 2 -3.30 4.04 -11.88
CA GLN A 2 -3.51 3.61 -13.26
C GLN A 2 -2.67 2.37 -13.63
N SER A 3 -1.38 2.37 -13.32
CA SER A 3 -0.50 1.22 -13.61
C SER A 3 -0.93 -0.09 -12.95
N ILE A 4 -1.62 -0.06 -11.81
CA ILE A 4 -2.18 -1.27 -11.17
C ILE A 4 -3.44 -1.72 -11.91
N GLU A 5 -4.27 -0.77 -12.37
CA GLU A 5 -5.44 -1.07 -13.20
C GLU A 5 -5.03 -1.66 -14.55
N ASP A 6 -3.94 -1.17 -15.14
CA ASP A 6 -3.37 -1.70 -16.38
C ASP A 6 -2.88 -3.15 -16.17
N ILE A 7 -2.17 -3.43 -15.07
CA ILE A 7 -1.79 -4.82 -14.69
C ILE A 7 -3.03 -5.72 -14.56
N PHE A 8 -4.14 -5.21 -14.02
CA PHE A 8 -5.37 -5.99 -13.90
C PHE A 8 -6.04 -6.28 -15.25
N ALA A 9 -5.89 -5.38 -16.21
CA ALA A 9 -6.46 -5.51 -17.54
C ALA A 9 -5.59 -6.38 -18.47
N GLU A 10 -4.27 -6.34 -18.30
CA GLU A 10 -3.31 -6.90 -19.26
C GLU A 10 -2.63 -8.18 -18.76
N ASP A 11 -2.34 -8.30 -17.47
CA ASP A 11 -1.47 -9.37 -16.93
C ASP A 11 -2.20 -10.38 -16.03
N ILE A 12 -3.01 -9.91 -15.06
CA ILE A 12 -3.67 -10.79 -14.07
C ILE A 12 -5.02 -10.24 -13.63
N ALA A 13 -6.09 -11.04 -13.71
CA ALA A 13 -7.40 -10.60 -13.25
C ALA A 13 -7.39 -10.28 -11.75
N ALA A 14 -8.00 -9.16 -11.35
CA ALA A 14 -7.99 -8.71 -9.95
C ALA A 14 -8.52 -9.75 -8.95
N HIS A 15 -9.47 -10.62 -9.36
CA HIS A 15 -10.02 -11.67 -8.51
C HIS A 15 -9.06 -12.86 -8.26
N ASP A 16 -7.99 -12.96 -9.05
CA ASP A 16 -6.92 -13.94 -8.85
C ASP A 16 -5.80 -13.40 -7.94
N VAL A 17 -5.86 -12.12 -7.56
CA VAL A 17 -4.87 -11.46 -6.70
C VAL A 17 -5.29 -11.57 -5.24
N ALA A 18 -4.51 -12.26 -4.42
CA ALA A 18 -4.82 -12.43 -3.00
C ALA A 18 -4.44 -11.18 -2.16
N ALA A 19 -3.30 -10.56 -2.45
CA ALA A 19 -2.76 -9.46 -1.65
C ALA A 19 -1.83 -8.54 -2.45
N ILE A 20 -1.73 -7.29 -1.99
CA ILE A 20 -0.71 -6.30 -2.39
C ILE A 20 0.11 -5.95 -1.14
N VAL A 21 1.42 -6.06 -1.24
CA VAL A 21 2.38 -5.70 -0.18
C VAL A 21 3.08 -4.40 -0.56
N LEU A 22 3.20 -3.46 0.37
CA LEU A 22 3.93 -2.21 0.17
C LEU A 22 4.61 -1.74 1.45
N GLU A 23 5.72 -1.01 1.31
CA GLU A 23 6.33 -0.25 2.39
C GLU A 23 5.73 1.17 2.41
N PRO A 24 5.10 1.65 3.50
CA PRO A 24 4.54 3.01 3.55
C PRO A 24 5.64 4.09 3.43
N VAL A 25 6.85 3.73 3.86
CA VAL A 25 8.09 4.44 3.56
C VAL A 25 9.11 3.40 3.14
N GLN A 26 9.51 3.41 1.87
CA GLN A 26 10.50 2.45 1.37
C GLN A 26 11.84 2.66 2.06
N GLY A 27 12.39 1.62 2.71
CA GLY A 27 13.71 1.72 3.36
C GLY A 27 14.83 1.70 2.32
N GLU A 28 15.21 0.50 1.89
CA GLU A 28 16.30 0.28 0.92
C GLU A 28 16.00 0.84 -0.48
N GLY A 29 14.71 1.08 -0.79
CA GLY A 29 14.27 1.71 -2.04
C GLY A 29 14.60 3.21 -2.17
N GLY A 30 15.17 3.82 -1.12
CA GLY A 30 15.64 5.21 -1.16
C GLY A 30 14.83 6.19 -0.31
N PHE A 31 14.19 5.73 0.78
CA PHE A 31 13.42 6.59 1.70
C PHE A 31 12.23 7.31 1.04
N ASN A 32 11.57 6.65 0.09
CA ASN A 32 10.42 7.20 -0.61
C ASN A 32 9.17 7.06 0.25
N VAL A 33 8.54 8.18 0.59
CA VAL A 33 7.26 8.21 1.31
C VAL A 33 6.12 8.02 0.31
N ALA A 34 5.24 7.05 0.56
CA ALA A 34 4.07 6.84 -0.28
C ALA A 34 3.16 8.08 -0.26
N PRO A 35 2.76 8.64 -1.43
CA PRO A 35 1.82 9.75 -1.45
C PRO A 35 0.47 9.36 -0.82
N ALA A 36 -0.12 10.23 0.01
CA ALA A 36 -1.36 9.92 0.71
C ALA A 36 -2.52 9.58 -0.25
N GLU A 37 -2.65 10.33 -1.36
CA GLU A 37 -3.67 10.06 -2.38
C GLU A 37 -3.50 8.66 -2.99
N PHE A 38 -2.24 8.24 -3.23
CA PHE A 38 -1.96 6.91 -3.77
C PHE A 38 -2.44 5.81 -2.82
N LEU A 39 -2.14 5.92 -1.53
CA LEU A 39 -2.56 4.93 -0.53
C LEU A 39 -4.07 4.89 -0.34
N THR A 40 -4.75 6.05 -0.34
CA THR A 40 -6.21 6.11 -0.27
C THR A 40 -6.87 5.40 -1.46
N ARG A 41 -6.37 5.66 -2.68
CA ARG A 41 -6.89 5.01 -3.89
C ARG A 41 -6.57 3.52 -3.94
N LEU A 42 -5.37 3.12 -3.50
CA LEU A 42 -4.97 1.72 -3.43
C LEU A 42 -5.82 0.95 -2.41
N ARG A 43 -6.09 1.52 -1.24
CA ARG A 43 -6.97 0.91 -0.24
C ARG A 43 -8.39 0.71 -0.78
N ALA A 44 -8.95 1.72 -1.44
CA ALA A 44 -10.27 1.62 -2.06
C ALA A 44 -10.33 0.55 -3.16
N LEU A 45 -9.30 0.47 -4.00
CA LEU A 45 -9.16 -0.57 -5.03
C LEU A 45 -9.10 -1.97 -4.40
N CYS A 46 -8.31 -2.13 -3.34
CA CYS A 46 -8.20 -3.41 -2.64
C CYS A 46 -9.55 -3.81 -2.00
N ASP A 47 -10.27 -2.86 -1.40
CA ASP A 47 -11.61 -3.10 -0.84
C ASP A 47 -12.63 -3.50 -1.92
N LEU A 48 -12.57 -2.87 -3.11
CA LEU A 48 -13.44 -3.19 -4.24
C LEU A 48 -13.26 -4.63 -4.72
N HIS A 49 -12.02 -5.11 -4.78
CA HIS A 49 -11.69 -6.43 -5.34
C HIS A 49 -11.52 -7.53 -4.28
N GLY A 50 -11.63 -7.21 -2.98
CA GLY A 50 -11.40 -8.18 -1.90
C GLY A 50 -9.93 -8.56 -1.71
N ILE A 51 -9.01 -7.67 -2.09
CA ILE A 51 -7.56 -7.88 -2.02
C ILE A 51 -7.05 -7.42 -0.64
N LEU A 52 -6.20 -8.23 -0.01
CA LEU A 52 -5.53 -7.83 1.22
C LEU A 52 -4.46 -6.77 0.93
N LEU A 53 -4.45 -5.68 1.69
CA LEU A 53 -3.35 -4.71 1.67
C LEU A 53 -2.45 -4.99 2.87
N ILE A 54 -1.18 -5.23 2.62
CA ILE A 54 -0.19 -5.50 3.66
C ILE A 54 0.80 -4.33 3.68
N ALA A 55 0.83 -3.61 4.79
CA ALA A 55 1.87 -2.63 5.06
C ALA A 55 3.08 -3.33 5.68
N ASP A 56 4.18 -3.41 4.94
CA ASP A 56 5.47 -3.83 5.47
C ASP A 56 6.07 -2.67 6.27
N GLU A 57 6.14 -2.88 7.59
CA GLU A 57 6.63 -1.91 8.56
C GLU A 57 7.83 -2.45 9.34
N VAL A 58 8.58 -3.41 8.77
CA VAL A 58 9.80 -3.93 9.43
C VAL A 58 10.80 -2.80 9.71
N GLN A 59 10.98 -1.88 8.76
CA GLN A 59 11.86 -0.73 8.93
C GLN A 59 11.12 0.52 9.46
N SER A 60 9.93 0.81 8.94
CA SER A 60 9.20 2.05 9.23
C SER A 60 8.37 2.01 10.53
N GLY A 61 8.15 0.81 11.07
CA GLY A 61 7.41 0.59 12.31
C GLY A 61 8.20 0.96 13.58
N PHE A 62 7.58 0.68 14.72
CA PHE A 62 8.13 0.94 16.05
C PHE A 62 8.70 2.36 16.22
N ALA A 63 7.90 3.36 15.83
CA ALA A 63 8.23 4.78 16.01
C ALA A 63 9.40 5.32 15.16
N ARG A 64 9.93 4.57 14.20
CA ARG A 64 10.99 5.07 13.29
C ARG A 64 10.62 6.39 12.62
N THR A 65 9.35 6.54 12.22
CA THR A 65 8.84 7.72 11.52
C THR A 65 8.25 8.78 12.44
N GLY A 66 8.14 8.52 13.75
CA GLY A 66 7.54 9.42 14.75
C GLY A 66 6.14 9.01 15.22
N LYS A 67 5.48 8.05 14.55
CA LYS A 67 4.27 7.35 15.03
C LYS A 67 4.55 5.85 15.14
N LEU A 68 3.77 5.12 15.93
CA LEU A 68 4.01 3.69 16.19
C LEU A 68 4.18 2.88 14.89
N PHE A 69 3.32 3.13 13.90
CA PHE A 69 3.46 2.64 12.53
C PHE A 69 3.37 3.82 11.56
N ALA A 70 4.07 3.76 10.44
CA ALA A 70 4.00 4.77 9.38
C ALA A 70 2.59 4.85 8.76
N MET A 71 1.81 3.77 8.79
CA MET A 71 0.42 3.78 8.36
C MET A 71 -0.46 4.74 9.17
N ASN A 72 -0.09 5.07 10.41
CA ASN A 72 -0.84 6.04 11.22
C ASN A 72 -0.77 7.49 10.70
N TYR A 73 -0.02 7.76 9.63
CA TYR A 73 -0.05 9.05 8.92
C TYR A 73 -1.16 9.17 7.88
N TYR A 74 -1.78 8.06 7.47
CA TYR A 74 -2.80 8.05 6.43
C TYR A 74 -4.20 7.88 7.03
N GLU A 75 -5.17 8.60 6.47
CA GLU A 75 -6.58 8.48 6.83
C GLU A 75 -7.25 7.34 6.04
N THR A 76 -6.70 6.14 6.16
CA THR A 76 -7.21 4.95 5.48
C THR A 76 -7.51 3.84 6.47
N LYS A 77 -8.40 2.93 6.07
CA LYS A 77 -8.71 1.74 6.86
C LYS A 77 -7.44 0.90 7.02
N ALA A 78 -7.08 0.61 8.27
CA ALA A 78 -6.04 -0.35 8.63
C ALA A 78 -6.46 -1.77 8.25
#